data_AF-A0A3D4U588-F1
#
_entry.id   AF-A0A3D4U588-F1
#
_cell.length_a   1.000
_cell.length_b   1.000
_cell.length_c   1.000
_cell.angle_alpha   90.00
_cell.angle_beta   90.00
_cell.angle_gamma   90.00
#
_symmetry.space_group_name_H-M   'P 1'
#
loop_
_entity.id
_entity.type
_entity.pdbx_description
1 polymer ?
#
loop_
_entity_poly.entity_id
_entity_poly.type
_entity_poly.pdbx_seq_one_letter_code
_entity_poly.pdbx_strand_id
1 'polypeptide(L)'
;MNIEWLQTFVETVRTSSITKAATNLHLTQPAVSMQLQNLERTLDSELLIRSNKGVQMTDAGRVLFSYAQSFITLADNLRQDLDNLKNDTREVLSIGT
;
A
#
# COMPACT_ATOMS: atom_id res chain seq x y z
N MET A 1 9.27 7.32 -3.67
CA MET A 1 8.03 6.84 -3.05
C MET A 1 7.23 6.08 -4.09
N ASN A 2 6.85 4.83 -3.81
CA ASN A 2 6.02 4.00 -4.71
C ASN A 2 4.84 3.41 -3.93
N ILE A 3 3.77 3.02 -4.62
CA ILE A 3 2.52 2.53 -4.05
C ILE A 3 2.71 1.27 -3.21
N GLU A 4 3.64 0.38 -3.57
CA GLU A 4 3.92 -0.84 -2.79
C GLU A 4 4.50 -0.49 -1.43
N TRP A 5 5.28 0.60 -1.31
CA TRP A 5 5.80 1.03 -0.02
C TRP A 5 4.69 1.59 0.88
N LEU A 6 3.71 2.28 0.29
CA LEU A 6 2.52 2.75 0.99
C LEU A 6 1.66 1.58 1.47
N GLN A 7 1.44 0.57 0.62
CA GLN A 7 0.74 -0.67 0.98
C GLN A 7 1.46 -1.40 2.11
N THR A 8 2.78 -1.53 2.04
CA THR A 8 3.61 -2.13 3.09
C THR A 8 3.50 -1.38 4.41
N PHE A 9 3.51 -0.05 4.39
CA PHE A 9 3.29 0.78 5.57
C PHE A 9 1.90 0.54 6.18
N VAL A 10 0.84 0.66 5.37
CA VAL A 10 -0.56 0.48 5.82
C VAL A 10 -0.75 -0.90 6.43
N GLU A 11 -0.25 -1.96 5.79
CA GLU A 11 -0.38 -3.32 6.28
C GLU A 11 0.43 -3.57 7.57
N THR A 12 1.62 -2.97 7.67
CA THR A 12 2.44 -3.05 8.90
C THR A 12 1.73 -2.39 10.08
N VAL A 13 1.09 -1.24 9.87
CA VAL A 13 0.29 -0.56 10.90
C VAL A 13 -0.92 -1.42 11.29
N ARG A 14 -1.67 -1.92 10.30
CA ARG A 14 -2.88 -2.74 10.50
C ARG A 14 -2.62 -4.02 11.29
N THR A 15 -1.49 -4.68 11.02
CA THR A 15 -1.10 -5.93 11.69
C THR A 15 -0.29 -5.71 12.96
N SER A 16 0.18 -4.48 13.20
CA SER A 16 1.15 -4.11 14.24
C SER A 16 2.41 -4.99 14.25
N SER A 17 2.76 -5.60 13.11
CA SER A 17 3.84 -6.59 13.00
C SER A 17 4.41 -6.65 11.58
N ILE A 18 5.72 -6.44 11.47
CA ILE A 18 6.47 -6.58 10.21
C ILE A 18 6.40 -8.02 9.69
N THR A 19 6.49 -9.01 10.58
CA THR A 19 6.41 -10.42 10.21
C THR A 19 5.05 -10.76 9.60
N LYS A 20 3.95 -10.35 10.24
CA LYS A 20 2.60 -10.62 9.71
C LYS A 20 2.34 -9.85 8.41
N ALA A 21 2.79 -8.60 8.32
CA ALA A 21 2.68 -7.82 7.09
C ALA A 21 3.43 -8.47 5.93
N ALA A 22 4.65 -8.97 6.17
CA ALA A 22 5.43 -9.69 5.17
C ALA A 22 4.68 -10.94 4.66
N THR A 23 4.10 -11.72 5.57
CA THR A 23 3.27 -12.87 5.19
C THR A 23 2.05 -12.46 4.34
N ASN A 24 1.31 -11.44 4.75
CA ASN A 24 0.10 -11.00 4.06
C ASN A 24 0.37 -10.38 2.68
N LEU A 25 1.54 -9.76 2.51
CA LEU A 25 1.97 -9.17 1.24
C LEU A 25 2.78 -10.14 0.36
N HIS A 26 2.96 -11.38 0.80
CA HIS A 26 3.82 -12.36 0.13
C HIS A 26 5.26 -11.86 -0.10
N LEU A 27 5.79 -11.12 0.88
CA LEU A 27 7.14 -10.56 0.89
C LEU A 27 7.99 -11.22 1.98
N THR A 28 9.31 -11.04 1.88
CA THR A 28 10.23 -11.38 2.98
C THR A 28 10.26 -10.23 4.00
N GLN A 29 10.54 -10.55 5.27
CA GLN A 29 10.68 -9.51 6.31
C GLN A 29 11.77 -8.46 6.02
N PRO A 30 12.94 -8.83 5.44
CA PRO A 30 13.92 -7.85 4.99
C PRO A 30 13.37 -6.93 3.89
N ALA A 31 12.58 -7.46 2.95
CA ALA A 31 11.97 -6.65 1.88
C ALA A 31 11.00 -5.62 2.47
N VAL A 32 10.11 -6.04 3.39
CA VAL A 32 9.21 -5.12 4.11
C VAL A 32 10.02 -4.04 4.85
N SER A 33 11.04 -4.44 5.61
CA SER A 33 11.87 -3.48 6.36
C SER A 33 12.57 -2.47 5.45
N MET A 34 13.08 -2.92 4.30
CA MET A 34 13.73 -2.07 3.31
C MET A 34 12.75 -1.06 2.69
N GLN A 35 11.53 -1.50 2.34
CA GLN A 35 10.51 -0.61 1.80
C GLN A 35 10.10 0.47 2.82
N LEU A 36 9.90 0.09 4.09
CA LEU A 36 9.59 1.03 5.17
C LEU A 36 10.73 2.04 5.37
N GLN A 37 11.99 1.59 5.45
CA GLN A 37 13.14 2.48 5.60
C GLN A 37 13.29 3.44 4.40
N ASN A 38 13.06 2.96 3.19
CA ASN A 38 13.12 3.82 2.01
C ASN A 38 12.00 4.86 2.01
N LEU A 39 10.82 4.50 2.52
CA LEU A 39 9.71 5.43 2.68
C LEU A 39 10.03 6.52 3.71
N GLU A 40 10.51 6.13 4.91
CA GLU A 40 10.95 7.06 5.96
C GLU A 40 12.05 7.99 5.46
N ARG A 41 13.06 7.46 4.75
CA ARG A 41 14.14 8.26 4.15
C ARG A 41 13.63 9.22 3.07
N THR A 42 12.69 8.79 2.23
CA THR A 42 12.15 9.63 1.16
C THR A 42 11.36 10.81 1.71
N LEU A 43 10.64 10.58 2.82
CA LEU A 43 9.81 11.60 3.47
C LEU A 43 10.55 12.38 4.56
N ASP A 44 11.82 12.04 4.81
CA ASP A 44 12.65 12.59 5.89
C ASP A 44 11.89 12.62 7.23
N SER A 45 11.27 11.50 7.58
CA SER A 45 10.40 11.40 8.75
C SER A 45 10.35 9.97 9.28
N GLU A 46 10.45 9.82 10.60
CA GLU A 46 10.18 8.55 11.27
C GLU A 46 8.66 8.32 11.29
N LEU A 47 8.22 7.20 10.72
CA LEU A 47 6.80 6.89 10.52
C LEU A 47 6.33 5.83 11.52
N LEU A 48 7.24 4.97 11.97
CA LEU A 48 6.94 3.83 12.82
C LEU A 48 7.90 3.73 14.01
N ILE A 49 7.33 3.51 15.19
CA ILE A 49 8.06 3.17 16.42
C ILE A 49 7.99 1.65 16.60
N ARG A 50 9.16 1.02 16.75
CA ARG A 50 9.28 -0.42 17.00
C ARG A 50 9.54 -0.67 18.49
N SER A 51 8.80 -1.59 19.09
CA SER A 51 8.95 -1.96 20.50
C SER A 51 8.73 -3.46 20.72
N ASN A 52 8.99 -3.94 21.94
CA ASN A 52 8.67 -5.31 22.34
C ASN A 52 7.16 -5.64 22.25
N LYS A 53 6.29 -4.61 22.19
CA LYS A 53 4.84 -4.77 22.03
C LYS A 53 4.40 -4.80 20.55
N GLY A 54 5.34 -4.67 19.61
CA GLY A 54 5.07 -4.62 18.18
C GLY A 54 5.36 -3.24 17.58
N VAL A 55 4.68 -2.94 16.48
CA VAL A 55 4.86 -1.71 15.71
C VAL A 55 3.72 -0.73 15.99
N GLN A 56 4.07 0.52 16.23
CA GLN A 56 3.13 1.64 16.37
C GLN A 56 3.51 2.77 15.42
N MET A 57 2.56 3.61 15.08
CA MET A 57 2.76 4.77 14.20
C MET A 57 3.11 6.04 14.99
N THR A 58 4.00 6.86 14.44
CA THR A 58 4.29 8.22 14.93
C THR A 58 3.18 9.20 14.53
N ASP A 59 3.30 10.48 14.89
CA ASP A 59 2.43 11.54 14.37
C ASP A 59 2.58 11.71 12.85
N ALA A 60 3.81 11.69 12.34
CA ALA A 60 4.06 11.68 10.88
C ALA A 60 3.44 10.43 10.23
N GLY A 61 3.54 9.27 10.89
CA GLY A 61 2.88 8.04 10.47
C GLY A 61 1.35 8.18 10.39
N ARG A 62 0.71 8.92 11.31
CA ARG A 62 -0.74 9.20 11.27
C ARG A 62 -1.14 10.01 10.05
N VAL A 63 -0.38 11.07 9.76
CA VAL A 63 -0.60 11.88 8.57
C VAL A 63 -0.45 11.02 7.32
N LEU A 64 0.65 10.27 7.21
CA LEU A 64 0.88 9.38 6.07
C LEU A 64 -0.22 8.34 5.91
N PHE A 65 -0.68 7.72 7.00
CA PHE A 65 -1.71 6.68 6.95
C PHE A 65 -3.03 7.17 6.34
N SER A 66 -3.44 8.41 6.62
CA SER A 66 -4.61 9.02 6.00
C SER A 66 -4.43 9.17 4.49
N TYR A 67 -3.30 9.75 4.05
CA TYR A 67 -3.04 9.97 2.63
C TYR A 67 -2.80 8.66 1.87
N ALA A 68 -2.09 7.70 2.47
CA ALA A 68 -1.78 6.41 1.86
C ALA A 68 -3.06 5.64 1.52
N GLN A 69 -4.06 5.64 2.40
CA GLN A 69 -5.36 5.02 2.11
C GLN A 69 -6.03 5.68 0.90
N SER A 70 -6.09 7.01 0.84
CA SER A 70 -6.67 7.73 -0.30
C SER A 70 -5.93 7.43 -1.61
N PHE A 71 -4.60 7.39 -1.59
CA PHE A 71 -3.81 7.06 -2.79
C PHE A 71 -4.06 5.64 -3.28
N ILE A 72 -4.12 4.67 -2.37
CA ILE A 72 -4.38 3.26 -2.72
C ILE A 72 -5.78 3.14 -3.33
N THR A 73 -6.80 3.71 -2.69
CA THR A 73 -8.17 3.70 -3.23
C THR A 73 -8.25 4.36 -4.60
N LEU A 74 -7.59 5.50 -4.79
CA LEU A 74 -7.58 6.18 -6.09
C LEU A 74 -6.93 5.33 -7.19
N ALA A 75 -5.84 4.63 -6.86
CA ALA A 75 -5.16 3.74 -7.80
C ALA A 75 -6.02 2.51 -8.15
N ASP A 76 -6.75 1.96 -7.17
CA ASP A 76 -7.65 0.84 -7.40
C ASP A 76 -8.86 1.25 -8.26
N ASN A 77 -9.46 2.42 -7.99
CA ASN A 77 -10.53 2.97 -8.81
C ASN A 77 -10.07 3.18 -10.26
N LEU A 78 -8.88 3.75 -10.47
CA LEU A 78 -8.31 3.93 -11.80
C LEU A 78 -8.20 2.59 -12.56
N ARG A 79 -7.72 1.54 -11.89
CA ARG A 79 -7.62 0.20 -12.51
C ARG A 79 -8.99 -0.32 -12.89
N GLN A 80 -9.97 -0.21 -11.98
CA GLN A 80 -11.33 -0.65 -12.21
C GLN A 80 -11.98 0.08 -13.39
N ASP A 81 -11.86 1.41 -13.47
CA ASP A 81 -12.43 2.21 -14.55
C ASP A 81 -11.82 1.83 -15.91
N LEU A 82 -10.50 1.61 -15.97
CA LEU A 82 -9.83 1.17 -17.19
C LEU A 82 -10.22 -0.25 -17.62
N ASP A 83 -10.46 -1.15 -16.66
CA ASP A 83 -10.91 -2.50 -16.97
C ASP A 83 -12.37 -2.53 -17.43
N ASN A 84 -13.24 -1.68 -16.88
CA ASN A 84 -14.61 -1.50 -17.36
C ASN A 84 -14.65 -1.03 -18.82
N LEU A 85 -13.84 -0.01 -19.18
CA LEU A 85 -13.78 0.49 -20.56
C LEU A 85 -13.33 -0.58 -21.58
N LYS A 86 -12.42 -1.47 -21.19
CA LYS A 86 -11.98 -2.59 -22.04
C LYS A 86 -13.10 -3.61 -22.26
N ASN A 87 -13.91 -3.86 -21.24
CA ASN A 87 -15.00 -4.83 -21.31
C ASN A 87 -16.15 -4.30 -22.18
N ASP A 88 -16.52 -3.03 -22.04
CA ASP A 88 -17.56 -2.39 -22.87
C ASP A 88 -17.19 -2.44 -24.37
N THR A 89 -15.91 -2.23 -24.71
CA THR A 89 -15.44 -2.29 -26.10
C THR A 89 -15.53 -3.71 -26.69
N ARG A 90 -15.40 -4.76 -25.86
CA ARG A 90 -15.50 -6.16 -26.31
C ARG A 90 -16.95 -6.58 -26.54
N GLU A 91 -17.90 -6.05 -25.79
CA GLU A 91 -19.32 -6.37 -25.97
C GLU A 91 -19.88 -5.76 -27.26
N VAL A 92 -19.47 -4.54 -27.63
CA VAL A 92 -19.91 -3.87 -28.86
C VAL A 92 -19.46 -4.60 -30.13
N LEU A 93 -18.34 -5.33 -30.08
CA LEU A 93 -17.83 -6.10 -31.23
C LEU A 93 -18.51 -7.48 -31.40
N SER A 94 -19.26 -7.97 -30.40
CA SER A 94 -19.96 -9.26 -30.46
C SER A 94 -21.41 -9.16 -30.94
N ILE A 95 -21.99 -7.95 -31.08
CA ILE A 95 -23.36 -7.75 -31.60
C ILE A 95 -23.33 -7.36 -33.10
N GLY A 96 -22.31 -7.84 -33.82
CA GLY A 96 -22.04 -7.49 -35.21
C GLY A 96 -21.68 -8.68 -36.08
N THR A 97 -22.45 -9.76 -36.03
CA THR A 97 -22.46 -10.85 -37.02
C THR A 97 -23.86 -11.41 -37.18
#